data_AF-D6GRQ6-F1
#
_entry.id   AF-D6GRQ6-F1
#
_cell.length_a   1.000
_cell.length_b   1.000
_cell.length_c   1.000
_cell.angle_alpha   90.00
_cell.angle_beta   90.00
_cell.angle_gamma   90.00
#
_symmetry.space_group_name_H-M   'P 1'
#
loop_
_entity.id
_entity.type
_entity.pdbx_description
1 polymer ?
#
loop_
_entity_poly.entity_id
_entity_poly.type
_entity_poly.pdbx_seq_one_letter_code
_entity_poly.pdbx_strand_id
1 'polypeptide(L)'
;MKNKVIHFVDILTVIILMIGLQSWIIFVKENFIYLQNYSWDSCILCYSVCGMLDMIRRSSYEYIYHGTVFVVYFASFYVIVVKLIDLWKKELIHRVYRWFIVINICFVVFKTLEFLIHLDREFGI
;
A
#
# COMPACT_ATOMS: atom_id res chain seq x y z
N MET A 1 15.66 7.29 -18.96
CA MET A 1 15.41 7.56 -17.51
C MET A 1 13.98 7.24 -17.08
N LYS A 2 12.95 7.58 -17.86
CA LYS A 2 11.53 7.34 -17.54
C LYS A 2 11.21 5.91 -17.06
N ASN A 3 11.63 4.88 -17.81
CA ASN A 3 11.38 3.48 -17.42
C ASN A 3 12.09 3.07 -16.13
N LYS A 4 13.27 3.65 -15.83
CA LYS A 4 14.00 3.34 -14.58
C LYS A 4 13.27 3.86 -13.35
N VAL A 5 12.70 5.07 -13.43
CA VAL A 5 11.91 5.67 -12.35
C VAL A 5 10.62 4.88 -12.14
N ILE A 6 9.93 4.50 -13.21
CA ILE A 6 8.70 3.69 -13.15
C ILE A 6 8.96 2.35 -12.44
N HIS A 7 10.03 1.64 -12.83
CA HIS A 7 10.40 0.38 -12.19
C HIS A 7 10.84 0.55 -10.74
N PHE A 8 11.52 1.65 -10.41
CA PHE A 8 11.88 1.94 -9.02
C PHE A 8 10.62 2.11 -8.14
N VAL A 9 9.64 2.87 -8.62
CA VAL A 9 8.36 3.05 -7.92
C VAL A 9 7.62 1.72 -7.79
N ASP A 10 7.61 0.88 -8.83
CA ASP A 10 7.00 -0.45 -8.77
C ASP A 10 7.61 -1.31 -7.64
N ILE A 11 8.94 -1.36 -7.57
CA ILE A 11 9.66 -2.13 -6.56
C ILE A 11 9.33 -1.59 -5.17
N LEU A 12 9.37 -0.26 -4.99
CA LEU A 12 9.08 0.37 -3.71
C LEU A 12 7.63 0.13 -3.28
N THR A 13 6.69 0.16 -4.22
CA THR A 13 5.27 -0.18 -4.01
C THR A 13 5.12 -1.62 -3.52
N VAL A 14 5.80 -2.57 -4.17
CA VAL A 14 5.79 -3.98 -3.75
C VAL A 14 6.37 -4.14 -2.34
N ILE A 15 7.50 -3.48 -2.03
CA ILE A 15 8.11 -3.55 -0.70
C ILE A 15 7.14 -3.04 0.37
N ILE A 16 6.50 -1.89 0.15
CA ILE A 16 5.54 -1.32 1.10
C ILE A 16 4.34 -2.25 1.29
N LEU A 17 3.80 -2.82 0.21
CA LEU A 17 2.71 -3.80 0.29
C LEU A 17 3.11 -5.06 1.06
N MET A 18 4.33 -5.56 0.87
CA MET A 18 4.82 -6.73 1.60
C MET A 18 4.97 -6.47 3.10
N ILE A 19 5.37 -5.26 3.49
CA ILE A 19 5.39 -4.83 4.89
C ILE A 19 3.97 -4.87 5.50
N GLY A 20 2.99 -4.31 4.77
CA GLY A 20 1.59 -4.34 5.17
C GLY A 20 1.01 -5.75 5.28
N LEU A 21 1.23 -6.57 4.25
CA LEU A 21 0.77 -7.98 4.21
C LEU A 21 1.35 -8.81 5.35
N GLN A 22 2.64 -8.65 5.65
CA GLN A 22 3.29 -9.36 6.75
C GLN A 22 2.66 -8.98 8.10
N SER A 23 2.39 -7.68 8.30
CA SER A 23 1.77 -7.19 9.53
C SER A 23 0.32 -7.68 9.66
N TRP A 24 -0.41 -7.75 8.53
CA TRP A 24 -1.74 -8.34 8.45
C TRP A 24 -1.76 -9.83 8.81
N ILE A 25 -0.81 -10.61 8.28
CA ILE A 25 -0.70 -12.05 8.59
C ILE A 25 -0.47 -12.27 10.09
N ILE A 26 0.39 -11.46 10.71
CA ILE A 26 0.63 -11.52 12.16
C ILE A 26 -0.64 -11.17 12.93
N PHE A 27 -1.33 -10.08 12.56
CA PHE A 27 -2.58 -9.68 13.18
C PHE A 27 -3.62 -10.81 13.15
N VAL A 28 -3.83 -11.43 11.98
CA VAL A 28 -4.76 -12.55 11.81
C VAL A 28 -4.34 -13.75 12.65
N LYS A 29 -3.05 -14.07 12.71
CA LYS A 29 -2.54 -15.18 13.53
C LYS A 29 -2.79 -14.96 15.02
N GLU A 30 -2.57 -13.74 15.51
CA GLU A 30 -2.72 -13.39 16.94
C GLU A 30 -4.19 -13.28 17.35
N ASN A 31 -5.06 -12.80 16.45
CA ASN A 31 -6.46 -12.47 16.77
C ASN A 31 -7.49 -13.38 16.06
N PHE A 32 -7.07 -14.53 15.54
CA PHE A 32 -7.90 -15.40 14.66
C PHE A 32 -9.30 -15.68 15.22
N ILE A 33 -9.40 -15.98 16.52
CA ILE A 33 -10.66 -16.32 17.20
C ILE A 33 -11.57 -15.09 17.38
N TYR A 34 -10.98 -13.89 17.47
CA TYR A 34 -11.69 -12.64 17.72
C TYR A 34 -11.99 -11.84 16.45
N LEU A 35 -11.48 -12.26 15.29
CA LEU A 35 -11.59 -11.53 14.02
C LEU A 35 -13.04 -11.19 13.64
N GLN A 36 -14.00 -12.08 13.97
CA GLN A 36 -15.43 -11.87 13.70
C GLN A 36 -16.03 -10.70 14.51
N ASN A 37 -15.39 -10.31 15.62
CA ASN A 37 -15.84 -9.22 16.48
C ASN A 37 -15.22 -7.87 16.11
N TYR A 38 -14.27 -7.85 15.16
CA TYR A 38 -13.64 -6.60 14.70
C TYR A 38 -14.41 -6.01 13.53
N SER A 39 -14.74 -4.72 13.63
CA SER A 39 -15.17 -3.93 12.49
C SER A 39 -14.00 -3.68 11.53
N TRP A 40 -14.29 -3.33 10.28
CA TRP A 40 -13.26 -3.13 9.24
C TRP A 40 -12.26 -2.02 9.60
N ASP A 41 -12.74 -0.93 10.19
CA ASP A 41 -11.91 0.17 10.72
C ASP A 41 -10.96 -0.33 11.83
N SER A 42 -11.47 -1.16 12.74
CA SER A 42 -10.70 -1.68 13.84
C SER A 42 -9.68 -2.72 13.36
N CYS A 43 -10.00 -3.54 12.35
CA CYS A 43 -9.04 -4.39 11.66
C CYS A 43 -7.90 -3.59 11.04
N ILE A 44 -8.23 -2.49 10.34
CA ILE A 44 -7.24 -1.61 9.70
C ILE A 44 -6.33 -0.93 10.73
N LEU A 45 -6.87 -0.56 11.88
CA LEU A 45 -6.05 -0.03 12.96
C LEU A 45 -5.16 -1.09 13.60
N CYS A 46 -5.70 -2.29 13.83
CA CYS A 46 -4.99 -3.31 14.59
C CYS A 46 -3.81 -3.89 13.81
N TYR A 47 -3.88 -4.05 12.48
CA TYR A 47 -2.70 -4.53 11.75
C TYR A 47 -1.57 -3.49 11.68
N SER A 48 -1.86 -2.19 11.81
CA SER A 48 -0.81 -1.16 11.88
C SER A 48 -0.02 -1.20 13.20
N VAL A 49 -0.56 -1.86 14.23
CA VAL A 49 0.10 -2.14 15.51
C VAL A 49 0.57 -3.60 15.64
N CYS A 50 0.66 -4.32 14.53
CA CYS A 50 1.26 -5.66 14.48
C CYS A 50 2.51 -5.70 13.58
N GLY A 51 3.34 -6.72 13.78
CA GLY A 51 4.42 -7.09 12.87
C GLY A 51 5.44 -5.98 12.59
N MET A 52 5.88 -5.90 11.33
CA MET A 52 6.86 -4.89 10.91
C MET A 52 6.33 -3.46 11.03
N LEU A 53 5.02 -3.24 10.85
CA LEU A 53 4.42 -1.91 11.01
C LEU A 53 4.54 -1.41 12.44
N ASP A 54 4.28 -2.24 13.45
CA ASP A 54 4.47 -1.85 14.86
C ASP A 54 5.94 -1.56 15.19
N MET A 55 6.86 -2.37 14.65
CA MET A 55 8.30 -2.13 14.82
C MET A 55 8.71 -0.79 14.23
N ILE A 56 8.22 -0.44 13.03
CA ILE A 56 8.48 0.85 12.38
C ILE A 56 7.88 1.99 13.21
N ARG A 57 6.64 1.83 13.66
CA ARG A 57 5.91 2.82 14.47
C ARG A 57 6.62 3.15 15.78
N ARG A 58 7.21 2.14 16.44
CA ARG A 58 7.98 2.34 17.69
C ARG A 58 9.41 2.82 17.46
N SER A 59 9.86 2.91 16.21
CA SER A 59 11.21 3.33 15.87
C SER A 59 11.28 4.81 15.50
N SER A 60 12.48 5.36 15.44
CA SER A 60 12.73 6.71 14.91
C SER A 60 12.41 6.86 13.41
N TYR A 61 12.10 5.77 12.71
CA TYR A 61 11.82 5.76 11.28
C TYR A 61 10.33 5.92 10.94
N GLU A 62 9.43 6.07 11.92
CA GLU A 62 7.99 6.24 11.69
C GLU A 62 7.70 7.36 10.67
N TYR A 63 8.20 8.56 10.93
CA TYR A 63 8.01 9.72 10.03
C TYR A 63 8.60 9.49 8.64
N ILE A 64 9.77 8.84 8.56
CA ILE A 64 10.44 8.54 7.28
C ILE A 64 9.61 7.52 6.49
N TYR A 65 9.07 6.51 7.16
CA TYR A 65 8.20 5.51 6.54
C TYR A 65 6.92 6.15 6.01
N HIS A 66 6.20 6.91 6.82
CA HIS A 66 4.97 7.59 6.39
C HIS A 66 5.23 8.58 5.25
N GLY A 67 6.32 9.35 5.31
CA GLY A 67 6.74 10.23 4.21
C GLY A 67 7.05 9.45 2.93
N THR A 68 7.71 8.29 3.05
CA THR A 68 8.00 7.41 1.91
C THR A 68 6.72 6.86 1.31
N VAL A 69 5.79 6.35 2.13
CA VAL A 69 4.48 5.85 1.70
C VAL A 69 3.69 6.94 0.96
N PHE A 70 3.70 8.16 1.48
CA PHE A 70 3.04 9.31 0.86
C PHE A 70 3.62 9.63 -0.52
N VAL A 71 4.96 9.72 -0.64
CA VAL A 71 5.62 9.98 -1.93
C VAL A 71 5.32 8.86 -2.94
N VAL A 72 5.36 7.60 -2.49
CA VAL A 72 5.06 6.45 -3.35
C VAL A 72 3.61 6.45 -3.79
N TYR A 73 2.66 6.84 -2.94
CA TYR A 73 1.25 6.95 -3.30
C TYR A 73 1.02 7.84 -4.54
N PHE A 74 1.56 9.06 -4.55
CA PHE A 74 1.45 9.94 -5.72
C PHE A 74 2.22 9.41 -6.92
N ALA A 75 3.41 8.85 -6.69
CA ALA A 75 4.22 8.27 -7.76
C ALA A 75 3.51 7.07 -8.42
N SER A 76 2.84 6.22 -7.65
CA SER A 76 2.06 5.09 -8.13
C SER A 76 0.91 5.54 -9.03
N PHE A 77 0.21 6.63 -8.68
CA PHE A 77 -0.82 7.19 -9.56
C PHE A 77 -0.26 7.57 -10.94
N TYR A 78 0.86 8.30 -10.96
CA TYR A 78 1.55 8.64 -12.20
C TYR A 78 1.98 7.40 -12.99
N VAL A 79 2.56 6.40 -12.30
CA VAL A 79 2.97 5.13 -12.93
C VAL A 79 1.79 4.41 -13.57
N ILE A 80 0.64 4.33 -12.89
CA ILE A 80 -0.58 3.70 -13.44
C ILE A 80 -0.99 4.40 -14.73
N VAL A 81 -1.07 5.73 -14.73
CA VAL A 81 -1.48 6.52 -15.91
C VAL A 81 -0.53 6.28 -17.09
N VAL A 82 0.78 6.36 -16.87
CA VAL A 82 1.77 6.13 -17.93
C VAL A 82 1.63 4.72 -18.51
N LYS A 83 1.52 3.71 -17.65
CA LYS A 83 1.40 2.32 -18.09
C LYS A 83 0.09 2.02 -18.83
N LEU A 84 -1.00 2.68 -18.46
CA LEU A 84 -2.28 2.60 -19.18
C LEU A 84 -2.19 3.20 -20.57
N ILE A 85 -1.49 4.33 -20.72
CA ILE A 85 -1.23 4.96 -22.03
C ILE A 85 -0.39 4.01 -22.91
N ASP A 86 0.66 3.42 -22.36
CA ASP A 86 1.52 2.47 -23.10
C ASP A 86 0.73 1.22 -23.55
N LEU A 87 -0.16 0.71 -22.69
CA LEU A 87 -1.09 -0.38 -23.03
C LEU A 87 -2.02 -0.02 -24.19
N TRP A 88 -2.56 1.20 -24.17
CA TRP A 88 -3.46 1.68 -25.20
C TRP A 88 -2.78 1.81 -26.57
N LYS A 89 -1.49 2.19 -26.58
CA LYS A 89 -0.67 2.27 -27.80
C LYS A 89 -0.28 0.91 -28.39
N LYS A 90 -0.71 -0.20 -27.78
CA LYS A 90 -0.35 -1.58 -28.19
C LYS A 90 1.17 -1.80 -28.31
N GLU A 91 1.96 -1.05 -27.55
CA GLU A 91 3.37 -1.41 -27.39
C GLU A 91 3.42 -2.81 -26.75
N LEU A 92 4.38 -3.63 -27.19
CA LEU A 92 4.44 -5.06 -26.86
C LEU A 92 4.87 -5.20 -25.40
N ILE A 93 3.93 -5.02 -24.49
CA ILE A 93 4.16 -4.96 -23.06
C ILE A 93 4.37 -6.37 -22.52
N HIS A 94 5.54 -6.60 -21.93
CA HIS A 94 5.91 -7.84 -21.28
C HIS A 94 4.93 -8.20 -20.15
N ARG A 95 4.58 -9.49 -19.98
CA ARG A 95 3.52 -9.96 -19.06
C ARG A 95 3.70 -9.46 -17.62
N VAL A 96 4.93 -9.39 -17.13
CA VAL A 96 5.28 -8.88 -15.78
C VAL A 96 4.88 -7.41 -15.60
N TYR A 97 4.98 -6.59 -16.66
CA TYR A 97 4.64 -5.18 -16.61
C TYR A 97 3.14 -4.93 -16.37
N ARG A 98 2.27 -5.84 -16.82
CA ARG A 98 0.82 -5.80 -16.55
C ARG A 98 0.51 -6.06 -15.07
N TRP A 99 1.21 -7.00 -14.44
CA TRP A 99 1.03 -7.29 -13.02
C TRP A 99 1.41 -6.10 -12.14
N PHE A 100 2.47 -5.37 -12.50
CA PHE A 100 2.80 -4.14 -11.79
C PHE A 100 1.71 -3.08 -11.86
N ILE A 101 0.92 -2.99 -12.94
CA ILE A 101 -0.22 -2.07 -13.00
C ILE A 101 -1.25 -2.45 -11.94
N VAL A 102 -1.62 -3.73 -11.88
CA VAL A 102 -2.58 -4.24 -10.89
C VAL A 102 -2.09 -3.98 -9.47
N ILE A 103 -0.81 -4.25 -9.20
CA ILE A 103 -0.19 -4.02 -7.88
C ILE A 103 -0.26 -2.54 -7.49
N ASN A 104 0.10 -1.61 -8.39
CA ASN A 104 0.01 -0.18 -8.10
C ASN A 104 -1.44 0.27 -7.86
N ILE A 105 -2.40 -0.23 -8.65
CA ILE A 105 -3.83 0.07 -8.44
C ILE A 105 -4.28 -0.43 -7.06
N CYS A 106 -3.97 -1.68 -6.71
CA CYS A 106 -4.29 -2.24 -5.40
C CYS A 106 -3.67 -1.41 -4.26
N PHE A 107 -2.41 -0.99 -4.41
CA PHE A 107 -1.75 -0.12 -3.44
C PHE A 107 -2.47 1.22 -3.26
N VAL A 108 -2.78 1.91 -4.36
CA VAL A 108 -3.48 3.20 -4.31
C VAL A 108 -4.87 3.05 -3.70
N VAL A 109 -5.64 2.03 -4.09
CA VAL A 109 -6.98 1.77 -3.51
C VAL A 109 -6.88 1.49 -2.02
N PHE A 110 -5.98 0.59 -1.60
CA PHE A 110 -5.83 0.22 -0.20
C PHE A 110 -5.41 1.42 0.67
N LYS A 111 -4.45 2.22 0.21
CA LYS A 111 -4.05 3.44 0.93
C LYS A 111 -5.13 4.50 0.96
N THR A 112 -5.92 4.64 -0.11
CA THR A 112 -7.07 5.56 -0.11
C THR A 112 -8.11 5.16 0.93
N LEU A 113 -8.39 3.85 1.08
CA LEU A 113 -9.27 3.35 2.14
C LEU A 113 -8.71 3.60 3.54
N GLU A 114 -7.41 3.33 3.77
CA GLU A 114 -6.74 3.65 5.04
C GLU A 114 -6.89 5.14 5.38
N PHE A 115 -6.61 6.04 4.43
CA PHE A 115 -6.73 7.48 4.63
C PHE A 115 -8.17 7.90 4.93
N LEU A 116 -9.14 7.33 4.21
CA LEU A 116 -10.56 7.67 4.40
C LEU A 116 -11.04 7.26 5.80
N ILE A 117 -10.65 6.07 6.28
CA ILE A 117 -10.98 5.59 7.64
C ILE A 117 -10.30 6.45 8.70
N HIS A 118 -9.06 6.88 8.46
CA HIS A 118 -8.36 7.76 9.40
C HIS A 118 -9.06 9.12 9.51
N LEU A 119 -9.45 9.72 8.37
CA LEU A 119 -10.20 10.97 8.32
C LEU A 119 -11.59 10.85 8.96
N ASP A 120 -12.31 9.78 8.65
CA ASP A 120 -13.62 9.46 9.23
C ASP A 120 -13.55 9.44 10.76
N ARG A 121 -12.49 8.84 11.32
CA ARG A 121 -12.28 8.79 12.76
C ARG A 121 -11.89 10.13 13.38
N GLU A 122 -11.04 10.92 12.72
CA GLU A 122 -10.59 12.21 13.24
C GLU A 122 -11.68 13.30 13.15
N PHE A 123 -12.51 13.26 12.11
CA PHE A 123 -13.48 14.30 11.80
C PHE A 123 -14.95 13.88 11.93
N GLY A 124 -15.25 12.59 12.14
CA GLY A 124 -16.60 12.07 12.38
C GLY A 124 -17.58 12.32 11.23
N ILE A 125 -17.12 12.10 9.99
CA ILE A 125 -17.89 12.34 8.75
C ILE A 125 -18.87 11.18 8.46
#